data_AF-A0A533B7T7-F1
#
_entry.id   AF-A0A533B7T7-F1
#
_cell.length_a   1.000
_cell.length_b   1.000
_cell.length_c   1.000
_cell.angle_alpha   90.00
_cell.angle_beta   90.00
_cell.angle_gamma   90.00
#
_symmetry.space_group_name_H-M   'P 1'
#
loop_
_entity.id
_entity.type
_entity.pdbx_description
1 polymer ?
#
loop_
_entity_poly.entity_id
_entity_poly.type
_entity_poly.pdbx_seq_one_letter_code
_entity_poly.pdbx_strand_id
1 'polypeptide(L)' 'MEVIIRSPGCLLEEVALECPDLTWNQVFCELDRMSRTGQVRLTLKGPGLYAVSSTTACDSSV' A
#
# COMPACT_ATOMS: atom_id res chain seq x y z
N MET A 1 -6.18 4.44 4.79
CA MET A 1 -6.09 3.17 4.03
C MET A 1 -6.18 1.98 4.97
N GLU A 2 -7.39 1.54 5.33
CA GLU A 2 -7.56 0.30 6.11
C GLU A 2 -7.26 -0.97 5.27
N VAL A 3 -7.38 -0.90 3.95
CA VAL A 3 -7.19 -2.02 3.01
C VAL A 3 -5.82 -2.69 3.17
N ILE A 4 -4.76 -1.89 3.38
CA ILE A 4 -3.38 -2.37 3.54
C ILE A 4 -3.20 -3.15 4.86
N ILE A 5 -4.02 -2.84 5.86
CA ILE A 5 -4.03 -3.52 7.16
C ILE A 5 -4.79 -4.85 7.05
N ARG A 6 -5.87 -4.88 6.25
CA ARG A 6 -6.70 -6.09 6.05
C ARG A 6 -6.03 -7.13 5.14
N SER A 7 -5.24 -6.69 4.16
CA SER A 7 -4.56 -7.55 3.19
C SER A 7 -3.09 -7.16 3.02
N PRO A 8 -2.19 -7.58 3.94
CA PRO A 8 -0.77 -7.30 3.81
C PRO A 8 -0.20 -7.98 2.56
N GLY A 9 0.45 -7.20 1.69
CA GLY A 9 1.00 -7.70 0.42
C GLY A 9 0.05 -7.59 -0.77
N CYS A 10 -1.11 -6.93 -0.61
CA CYS A 10 -2.01 -6.60 -1.72
C CYS A 10 -1.31 -5.76 -2.79
N LEU A 11 -1.81 -5.87 -4.02
CA LEU A 11 -1.31 -5.07 -5.13
C LEU A 11 -1.90 -3.65 -5.08
N LEU A 12 -1.15 -2.68 -5.59
CA LEU A 12 -1.60 -1.30 -5.69
C LEU A 12 -2.90 -1.18 -6.51
N GLU A 13 -3.07 -2.03 -7.50
CA GLU A 13 -4.30 -2.17 -8.29
C GLU A 13 -5.50 -2.59 -7.43
N GLU A 14 -5.31 -3.54 -6.50
CA GLU A 14 -6.36 -3.97 -5.57
C GLU A 14 -6.74 -2.86 -4.61
N VAL A 15 -5.75 -2.08 -4.14
CA VAL A 15 -6.03 -0.91 -3.29
C VAL A 15 -6.78 0.18 -4.05
N ALA A 16 -6.50 0.36 -5.34
CA ALA A 16 -7.23 1.30 -6.18
C ALA A 16 -8.69 0.85 -6.43
N LEU A 17 -8.94 -0.46 -6.57
CA LEU A 17 -10.29 -1.00 -6.74
C LEU A 17 -11.16 -0.81 -5.48
N GLU A 18 -10.57 -0.91 -4.29
CA GLU A 18 -11.25 -0.68 -3.00
C GLU A 18 -11.53 0.81 -2.73
N CYS A 19 -10.96 1.72 -3.54
CA CYS A 19 -11.14 3.16 -3.42
C CYS A 19 -11.71 3.74 -4.73
N PRO A 20 -12.96 3.42 -5.11
CA PRO A 20 -13.53 3.83 -6.39
C PRO A 20 -13.67 5.35 -6.56
N ASP A 21 -13.68 6.09 -5.45
CA ASP A 21 -13.73 7.56 -5.43
C ASP A 21 -12.38 8.22 -5.76
N LEU A 22 -11.29 7.43 -5.84
CA LEU A 22 -9.94 7.90 -6.11
C LEU A 22 -9.41 7.32 -7.41
N THR A 23 -8.70 8.15 -8.17
CA THR A 23 -7.95 7.66 -9.34
C THR A 23 -6.71 6.88 -8.91
N TRP A 24 -6.26 5.95 -9.76
CA TRP A 24 -5.02 5.18 -9.54
C TRP A 24 -3.82 6.09 -9.19
N ASN A 25 -3.71 7.25 -9.84
CA ASN A 25 -2.66 8.23 -9.54
C ASN A 25 -2.78 8.84 -8.13
N GLN A 26 -4.00 9.15 -7.67
CA GLN A 26 -4.20 9.66 -6.31
C GLN A 26 -3.87 8.61 -5.26
N VAL A 27 -4.25 7.35 -5.52
CA VAL A 27 -3.90 6.20 -4.66
C VAL A 27 -2.38 6.01 -4.64
N PHE A 28 -1.71 6.06 -5.79
CA PHE A 28 -0.26 5.98 -5.89
C PHE A 28 0.44 7.12 -5.14
N CYS A 29 0.01 8.37 -5.30
CA CYS A 29 0.58 9.51 -4.59
C CYS A 29 0.45 9.37 -3.07
N GLU A 30 -0.69 8.88 -2.58
CA GLU A 30 -0.89 8.66 -1.15
C GLU A 30 -0.03 7.50 -0.63
N LEU A 31 0.09 6.40 -1.38
CA LEU A 31 0.98 5.29 -1.05
C LEU A 31 2.46 5.71 -1.05
N ASP A 32 2.88 6.52 -2.02
CA ASP A 32 4.24 7.06 -2.08
C ASP A 32 4.51 7.97 -0.87
N ARG A 33 3.55 8.84 -0.52
CA ARG A 33 3.63 9.68 0.69
C ARG A 33 3.77 8.82 1.96
N MET A 34 2.94 7.79 2.11
CA MET A 34 2.99 6.86 3.23
C MET A 34 4.28 6.03 3.26
N SER A 35 4.84 5.71 2.08
CA SER A 35 6.11 5.00 1.95
C SER A 35 7.26 5.86 2.44
N ARG A 36 7.28 7.16 2.07
CA ARG A 36 8.28 8.14 2.54
C ARG A 36 8.20 8.41 4.04
N THR A 37 7.02 8.32 4.64
CA THR A 37 6.85 8.45 6.11
C THR A 37 7.07 7.13 6.85
N GLY A 38 7.42 6.05 6.14
CA GLY A 38 7.72 4.74 6.73
C GLY A 38 6.49 3.96 7.20
N GLN A 39 5.28 4.38 6.83
CA GLN A 39 4.05 3.69 7.23
C GLN A 39 3.79 2.43 6.40
N VAL A 40 4.16 2.47 5.12
CA VAL A 40 4.03 1.34 4.18
C VAL A 40 5.32 1.11 3.43
N ARG A 41 5.44 -0.04 2.78
CA ARG A 41 6.54 -0.38 1.89
C ARG A 41 5.97 -0.80 0.56
N LEU A 42 6.41 -0.12 -0.49
CA LEU A 42 6.13 -0.49 -1.88
C LEU A 42 7.24 -1.40 -2.39
N THR A 43 6.87 -2.57 -2.88
CA THR A 43 7.79 -3.56 -3.47
C THR A 43 7.41 -3.81 -4.91
N LEU A 44 8.30 -3.52 -5.85
CA LEU A 44 8.09 -3.81 -7.26
C LEU A 44 8.06 -5.34 -7.46
N LYS A 45 6.97 -5.86 -8.02
CA LYS A 45 6.79 -7.28 -8.36
C LYS A 45 6.94 -7.56 -9.86
N GLY A 46 6.73 -6.54 -10.69
CA GLY A 46 6.84 -6.61 -12.13
C GLY A 46 6.63 -5.24 -12.76
N PRO A 47 6.66 -5.11 -14.09
CA PRO A 47 6.43 -3.84 -14.78
C PRO A 47 5.06 -3.25 -14.40
N GLY A 48 5.06 -2.14 -13.67
CA GLY A 48 3.84 -1.46 -13.20
C GLY A 48 3.14 -2.11 -12.00
N LEU A 49 3.60 -3.27 -11.51
CA LEU A 49 2.98 -3.99 -10.40
C LEU A 49 3.71 -3.75 -9.09
N TYR A 50 3.02 -3.13 -8.14
CA TYR A 50 3.56 -2.81 -6.81
C TYR A 50 2.80 -3.56 -5.74
N ALA A 51 3.51 -4.38 -4.97
CA ALA A 51 2.98 -4.95 -3.74
C ALA A 51 3.12 -3.92 -2.60
N VAL A 52 2.06 -3.76 -1.83
CA VAL A 52 1.98 -2.85 -0.68
C VAL A 52 1.99 -3.67 0.60
N SER A 53 2.96 -3.44 1.47
CA SER A 53 2.98 -4.02 2.81
C SER A 53 2.97 -2.92 3.87
N SER A 54 2.29 -3.17 4.99
CA SER A 54 2.38 -2.28 6.15
C SER A 54 3.73 -2.45 6.83
N THR A 55 4.41 -1.35 7.12
CA THR A 55 5.65 -1.37 7.93
C THR A 55 5.31 -1.43 9.43
N THR A 56 4.07 -1.12 9.82
CA THR A 56 3.64 -1.08 11.22
C THR A 56 3.22 -2.44 11.79
N ALA A 57 3.26 -3.51 10.98
CA ALA A 57 2.91 -4.87 11.41
C ALA A 57 4.16 -5.72 11.71
N CYS A 58 5.09 -5.22 12.52
CA CYS A 58 6.04 -6.03 13.29
C CYS A 58 6.79 -5.14 14.30
N ASP A 59 6.07 -4.64 15.31
CA ASP A 59 6.72 -4.17 16.55
C ASP A 59 5.85 -4.50 17.78
N SER A 60 5.34 -5.74 17.81
CA SER A 60 4.60 -6.28 18.95
C SER A 60 4.82 -7.78 19.06
N SER A 61 6.04 -8.17 19.43
CA SER A 61 6.30 -9.37 20.23
C SER A 61 7.56 -9.12 21.05
N VAL A 62 7.33 -8.67 22.28
CA VAL A 62 8.26 -8.78 23.42
C VAL A 62 8.61 -10.25 23.65
#